data_AF-A0A4S0IV87-F1
#
_entry.id   AF-A0A4S0IV87-F1
#
_cell.length_a   1.000
_cell.length_b   1.000
_cell.length_c   1.000
_cell.angle_alpha   90.00
_cell.angle_beta   90.00
_cell.angle_gamma   90.00
#
_symmetry.space_group_name_H-M   'P 1'
#
loop_
_entity.id
_entity.type
_entity.pdbx_description
1 polymer ?
#
loop_
_entity_poly.entity_id
_entity_poly.type
_entity_poly.pdbx_seq_one_letter_code
_entity_poly.pdbx_strand_id
1 'polypeptide(L)'
;SGLAYAALSGFSLAYLRDDGHSGLIAILFLFAVVWATDIAAYFVGRAVGGPKLAPSISPGKTQSGALGGAVGGVVAGLALAIVAGAGNLAMLGLAALALSIVSQIGDLFESWVKRRHGCKD
;
A
#
# COMPACT_ATOMS: atom_id res chain seq x y z
N SER A 1 -15.70 13.70 0.54
CA SER A 1 -14.94 12.78 1.42
C SER A 1 -13.59 12.38 0.83
N GLY A 2 -13.46 12.07 -0.48
CA GLY A 2 -12.17 11.76 -1.11
C GLY A 2 -11.14 12.91 -1.09
N LEU A 3 -11.62 14.16 -1.17
CA LEU A 3 -10.77 15.36 -1.06
C LEU A 3 -10.04 15.48 0.27
N ALA A 4 -10.64 15.07 1.39
CA ALA A 4 -9.97 15.12 2.69
C ALA A 4 -8.85 14.08 2.80
N TYR A 5 -9.03 12.90 2.19
CA TYR A 5 -8.05 11.82 2.17
C TYR A 5 -6.86 12.16 1.25
N ALA A 6 -7.15 12.68 0.06
CA ALA A 6 -6.14 13.18 -0.87
C ALA A 6 -5.43 14.42 -0.32
N ALA A 7 -6.16 15.32 0.37
CA ALA A 7 -5.58 16.50 1.00
C ALA A 7 -4.69 16.13 2.17
N LEU A 8 -5.06 15.20 3.06
CA LEU A 8 -4.19 14.77 4.18
C LEU A 8 -2.93 14.07 3.68
N SER A 9 -3.07 13.24 2.65
CA SER A 9 -1.95 12.56 1.98
C SER A 9 -1.03 13.57 1.29
N GLY A 10 -1.60 14.55 0.60
CA GLY A 10 -0.89 15.66 -0.01
C GLY A 10 -0.22 16.58 1.01
N PHE A 11 -0.85 16.81 2.17
CA PHE A 11 -0.31 17.64 3.25
C PHE A 11 0.86 16.96 3.96
N SER A 12 0.76 15.65 4.20
CA SER A 12 1.88 14.82 4.69
C SER A 12 3.08 14.87 3.74
N LEU A 13 2.84 14.69 2.43
CA LEU A 13 3.89 14.76 1.41
C LEU A 13 4.47 16.17 1.26
N ALA A 14 3.65 17.22 1.40
CA ALA A 14 4.10 18.60 1.38
C ALA A 14 4.94 18.95 2.62
N TYR A 15 4.56 18.44 3.80
CA TYR A 15 5.30 18.67 5.05
C TYR A 15 6.65 17.94 5.05
N LEU A 16 6.74 16.76 4.44
CA LEU A 16 8.03 16.07 4.25
C LEU A 16 8.91 16.70 3.17
N ARG A 17 8.33 17.41 2.20
CA ARG A 17 9.06 18.08 1.10
C ARG A 17 9.84 19.32 1.56
N ASP A 18 9.48 19.92 2.69
CA ASP A 18 10.14 21.12 3.22
C ASP A 18 11.62 20.86 3.60
N ASP A 19 11.99 19.60 3.85
CA ASP A 19 13.38 19.15 4.14
C ASP A 19 14.20 18.69 2.90
N GLY A 20 13.75 19.00 1.68
CA GLY A 20 14.52 18.87 0.43
C GLY A 20 14.84 17.42 0.00
N HIS A 21 15.89 16.82 0.57
CA HIS A 21 16.34 15.45 0.23
C HIS A 21 15.49 14.37 0.91
N SER A 22 15.07 14.61 2.17
CA SER A 22 14.28 13.66 2.96
C SER A 22 12.86 13.47 2.39
N GLY A 23 12.28 14.53 1.83
CA GLY A 23 10.95 14.49 1.24
C GLY A 23 10.86 13.65 -0.04
N LEU A 24 11.85 13.76 -0.92
CA LEU A 24 11.92 12.94 -2.14
C LEU A 24 12.03 11.46 -1.79
N ILE A 25 12.91 11.10 -0.85
CA ILE A 25 13.08 9.72 -0.38
C ILE A 25 11.79 9.17 0.20
N ALA A 26 11.04 9.98 0.96
CA ALA A 26 9.77 9.54 1.53
C ALA A 26 8.67 9.34 0.48
N ILE A 27 8.61 10.18 -0.56
CA ILE A 27 7.69 9.97 -1.69
C ILE A 27 8.04 8.67 -2.42
N LEU A 28 9.33 8.45 -2.71
CA LEU A 28 9.81 7.22 -3.34
C LEU A 28 9.53 6.00 -2.46
N PHE A 29 9.66 6.13 -1.13
CA PHE A 29 9.32 5.09 -0.17
C PHE A 29 7.84 4.74 -0.23
N LEU A 30 6.96 5.73 -0.22
CA LEU A 30 5.52 5.52 -0.35
C LEU A 30 5.20 4.76 -1.65
N PHE A 31 5.71 5.23 -2.79
CA PHE A 31 5.48 4.57 -4.08
C PHE A 31 6.03 3.14 -4.12
N ALA A 32 7.26 2.94 -3.63
CA ALA A 32 7.88 1.62 -3.59
C ALA A 32 7.04 0.63 -2.77
N VAL A 33 6.57 1.05 -1.59
CA VAL A 33 5.75 0.19 -0.72
C VAL A 33 4.42 -0.14 -1.38
N VAL A 34 3.70 0.85 -1.92
CA VAL A 34 2.37 0.63 -2.53
C VAL A 34 2.49 -0.23 -3.79
N TRP A 35 3.39 0.11 -4.72
CA TRP A 35 3.56 -0.65 -5.95
C TRP A 35 4.03 -2.08 -5.69
N ALA A 36 4.99 -2.27 -4.78
CA ALA A 36 5.43 -3.61 -4.40
C ALA A 36 4.32 -4.40 -3.71
N THR A 37 3.48 -3.75 -2.91
CA THR A 37 2.30 -4.37 -2.29
C THR A 37 1.35 -4.89 -3.35
N ASP A 38 1.00 -4.09 -4.34
CA ASP A 38 0.04 -4.48 -5.39
C ASP A 38 0.59 -5.58 -6.28
N ILE A 39 1.85 -5.45 -6.70
CA ILE A 39 2.55 -6.44 -7.52
C ILE A 39 2.63 -7.77 -6.75
N ALA A 40 3.15 -7.75 -5.52
CA ALA A 40 3.29 -8.97 -4.74
C ALA A 40 1.93 -9.58 -4.39
N ALA A 41 0.91 -8.77 -4.08
CA ALA A 41 -0.44 -9.27 -3.83
C ALA A 41 -1.03 -9.95 -5.06
N TYR A 42 -0.82 -9.39 -6.25
CA TYR A 42 -1.27 -9.98 -7.51
C TYR A 42 -0.54 -11.29 -7.81
N PHE A 43 0.79 -11.30 -7.76
CA PHE A 43 1.58 -12.49 -8.10
C PHE A 43 1.40 -13.61 -7.07
N VAL A 44 1.49 -13.31 -5.77
CA VAL A 44 1.28 -14.30 -4.71
C VAL A 44 -0.17 -14.78 -4.69
N GLY A 45 -1.13 -13.86 -4.85
CA GLY A 45 -2.53 -14.22 -4.90
C GLY A 45 -2.87 -15.14 -6.08
N ARG A 46 -2.26 -14.90 -7.25
CA ARG A 46 -2.43 -15.74 -8.45
C ARG A 46 -1.67 -17.07 -8.39
N ALA A 47 -0.47 -17.08 -7.83
CA ALA A 47 0.39 -18.27 -7.78
C ALA A 47 -0.02 -19.23 -6.66
N VAL A 48 -0.30 -18.70 -5.45
CA VAL A 48 -0.68 -19.51 -4.29
C VAL A 48 -2.18 -19.79 -4.27
N GLY A 49 -3.01 -18.84 -4.71
CA GLY A 49 -4.46 -18.96 -4.59
C GLY A 49 -4.91 -19.06 -3.12
N GLY A 50 -6.09 -19.61 -2.86
CA GLY A 50 -6.59 -19.86 -1.50
C GLY A 50 -7.85 -19.07 -1.15
N PRO A 51 -8.17 -18.95 0.16
CA PRO A 51 -9.42 -18.34 0.63
C PRO A 51 -9.57 -16.89 0.12
N LYS A 52 -10.75 -16.57 -0.39
CA LYS A 52 -11.07 -15.20 -0.82
C LYS A 52 -11.16 -14.30 0.41
N LEU A 53 -10.50 -13.15 0.34
CA LEU A 53 -10.43 -12.21 1.46
C LEU A 53 -11.80 -11.56 1.73
N ALA A 54 -12.50 -11.15 0.66
CA ALA A 54 -13.81 -10.50 0.77
C ALA A 54 -14.68 -10.87 -0.45
N PRO A 55 -15.24 -12.09 -0.53
CA PRO A 55 -15.95 -12.58 -1.70
C PRO A 55 -17.19 -11.75 -2.09
N SER A 56 -17.82 -11.06 -1.14
CA SER A 56 -18.95 -10.16 -1.37
C SER A 56 -18.56 -8.79 -1.93
N ILE A 57 -17.30 -8.37 -1.75
CA ILE A 57 -16.80 -7.04 -2.11
C ILE A 57 -15.88 -7.12 -3.34
N SER A 58 -14.86 -7.98 -3.27
CA SER A 58 -13.88 -8.23 -4.32
C SER A 58 -13.66 -9.73 -4.52
N PRO A 59 -14.29 -10.35 -5.53
CA PRO A 59 -14.22 -11.80 -5.74
C PRO A 59 -12.83 -12.28 -6.18
N GLY A 60 -11.89 -11.37 -6.50
CA GLY A 60 -10.54 -11.66 -6.96
C GLY A 60 -9.43 -11.54 -5.91
N LYS A 61 -9.67 -10.90 -4.75
CA LYS A 61 -8.63 -10.79 -3.70
C LYS A 61 -8.58 -12.04 -2.82
N THR A 62 -7.39 -12.61 -2.62
CA THR A 62 -7.12 -13.76 -1.75
C THR A 62 -6.39 -13.35 -0.48
N GLN A 63 -6.54 -14.12 0.60
CA GLN A 63 -5.80 -13.92 1.84
C GLN A 63 -4.28 -14.10 1.65
N SER A 64 -3.89 -15.07 0.82
CA SER A 64 -2.49 -15.28 0.44
C SER A 64 -1.90 -14.09 -0.30
N GLY A 65 -2.68 -13.46 -1.20
CA GLY A 65 -2.30 -12.23 -1.88
C GLY A 65 -2.17 -11.07 -0.91
N ALA A 66 -3.08 -10.90 0.04
CA ALA A 66 -2.98 -9.86 1.05
C ALA A 66 -1.69 -10.00 1.90
N LEU A 67 -1.39 -11.22 2.35
CA LEU A 67 -0.16 -11.49 3.10
C LEU A 67 1.10 -11.30 2.26
N GLY A 68 1.09 -11.79 1.01
CA GLY A 68 2.18 -11.61 0.05
C GLY A 68 2.44 -10.15 -0.29
N GLY A 69 1.37 -9.36 -0.45
CA GLY A 69 1.43 -7.91 -0.62
C GLY A 69 2.03 -7.20 0.59
N ALA A 70 1.60 -7.56 1.80
CA ALA A 70 2.15 -6.99 3.04
C ALA A 70 3.65 -7.23 3.16
N VAL A 71 4.09 -8.47 2.92
CA VAL A 71 5.51 -8.82 2.95
C VAL A 71 6.27 -8.10 1.83
N GLY A 72 5.74 -8.08 0.60
CA GLY A 72 6.37 -7.41 -0.55
C GLY A 72 6.54 -5.90 -0.34
N GLY A 73 5.53 -5.24 0.20
CA GLY A 73 5.58 -3.81 0.54
C GLY A 73 6.63 -3.50 1.62
N VAL A 74 6.69 -4.32 2.68
CA VAL A 74 7.69 -4.17 3.74
C VAL A 74 9.10 -4.38 3.21
N VAL A 75 9.32 -5.42 2.41
CA VAL A 75 10.64 -5.70 1.82
C VAL A 75 11.10 -4.56 0.91
N ALA A 76 10.22 -4.03 0.06
CA ALA A 76 10.54 -2.91 -0.82
C ALA A 76 10.84 -1.62 -0.03
N GLY A 77 10.03 -1.31 0.99
CA GLY A 77 10.26 -0.17 1.87
C GLY A 77 11.59 -0.26 2.62
N LEU A 78 11.90 -1.42 3.19
CA LEU A 78 13.18 -1.67 3.85
C LEU A 78 14.37 -1.59 2.90
N ALA A 79 14.25 -2.15 1.69
CA ALA A 79 15.30 -2.07 0.68
C ALA A 79 15.62 -0.61 0.32
N LEU A 80 14.60 0.22 0.12
CA LEU A 80 14.80 1.64 -0.15
C LEU A 80 15.37 2.39 1.06
N ALA A 81 14.92 2.06 2.28
CA ALA A 81 15.45 2.64 3.51
C ALA A 81 16.95 2.34 3.70
N ILE A 82 17.39 1.12 3.38
CA ILE A 82 18.80 0.73 3.43
C ILE A 82 19.62 1.52 2.39
N VAL A 83 19.13 1.61 1.15
CA VAL A 83 19.79 2.35 0.06
C VAL A 83 19.89 3.84 0.38
N ALA A 84 18.86 4.40 1.04
CA ALA A 84 18.84 5.78 1.49
C ALA A 84 19.68 6.05 2.75
N GLY A 85 20.29 5.01 3.35
CA GLY A 85 21.11 5.15 4.57
C GLY A 85 20.30 5.47 5.83
N ALA A 86 19.02 5.10 5.88
CA ALA A 86 18.15 5.42 7.01
C ALA A 86 18.49 4.59 8.25
N GLY A 87 18.67 5.25 9.40
CA GLY A 87 19.14 4.61 10.63
C GLY A 87 18.10 3.78 11.39
N ASN A 88 16.79 4.00 11.17
CA ASN A 88 15.73 3.32 11.93
C ASN A 88 14.89 2.38 11.05
N LEU A 89 15.49 1.27 10.63
CA LEU A 89 14.86 0.26 9.79
C LEU A 89 13.63 -0.38 10.45
N ALA A 90 13.61 -0.53 11.78
CA ALA A 90 12.47 -1.12 12.48
C ALA A 90 11.21 -0.24 12.38
N MET A 91 11.36 1.07 12.60
CA MET A 91 10.25 2.02 12.47
C MET A 91 9.78 2.15 11.01
N LEU A 92 10.70 2.13 10.06
CA LEU A 92 10.38 2.18 8.62
C LEU A 92 9.70 0.89 8.14
N GLY A 93 10.11 -0.28 8.65
CA GLY A 93 9.43 -1.55 8.38
C GLY A 93 7.99 -1.55 8.90
N LEU A 94 7.77 -1.01 10.11
CA LEU A 94 6.42 -0.86 10.66
C LEU A 94 5.58 0.13 9.85
N ALA A 95 6.17 1.25 9.42
CA ALA A 95 5.52 2.22 8.55
C ALA A 95 5.15 1.61 7.19
N ALA A 96 6.04 0.83 6.57
CA ALA A 96 5.77 0.12 5.32
C ALA A 96 4.64 -0.90 5.49
N LEU A 97 4.61 -1.63 6.60
CA LEU A 97 3.54 -2.58 6.91
C LEU A 97 2.19 -1.86 7.04
N ALA A 98 2.15 -0.76 7.79
CA ALA A 98 0.95 0.05 7.95
C ALA A 98 0.45 0.61 6.61
N LEU A 99 1.35 1.16 5.79
CA LEU A 99 1.02 1.67 4.46
C LEU A 99 0.48 0.56 3.55
N SER A 100 1.09 -0.62 3.58
CA SER A 100 0.63 -1.77 2.79
C SER A 100 -0.79 -2.20 3.17
N ILE A 101 -1.08 -2.28 4.48
CA ILE A 101 -2.43 -2.60 4.98
C ILE A 101 -3.43 -1.53 4.56
N VAL A 102 -3.08 -0.25 4.71
CA VAL A 102 -3.95 0.88 4.34
C VAL A 102 -4.25 0.87 2.84
N SER A 103 -3.25 0.62 1.99
CA SER A 103 -3.41 0.47 0.54
C SER A 103 -4.39 -0.67 0.21
N GLN A 104 -4.21 -1.84 0.82
CA GLN A 104 -5.11 -2.97 0.59
C GLN A 104 -6.56 -2.69 1.03
N ILE A 105 -6.75 -1.97 2.15
CA ILE A 105 -8.07 -1.53 2.63
C ILE A 105 -8.67 -0.49 1.70
N GLY A 106 -7.87 0.45 1.18
CA GLY A 106 -8.30 1.47 0.23
C GLY A 106 -8.90 0.84 -1.03
N ASP A 107 -8.21 -0.16 -1.62
CA ASP A 107 -8.71 -0.91 -2.76
C ASP A 107 -10.02 -1.65 -2.48
N LEU A 108 -10.15 -2.22 -1.27
CA LEU A 108 -11.37 -2.92 -0.86
C LEU A 108 -12.52 -1.94 -0.69
N PHE A 109 -12.25 -0.77 -0.10
CA PHE A 109 -13.22 0.29 0.04
C PHE A 109 -13.67 0.83 -1.33
N GLU A 110 -12.72 1.05 -2.24
CA GLU A 110 -13.04 1.45 -3.62
C GLU A 110 -13.91 0.39 -4.32
N SER A 111 -13.54 -0.89 -4.20
CA SER A 111 -14.33 -2.00 -4.73
C SER A 111 -15.74 -2.06 -4.11
N TRP A 112 -15.86 -1.78 -2.82
CA TRP A 112 -17.13 -1.74 -2.09
C TRP A 112 -18.03 -0.59 -2.55
N VAL A 113 -17.46 0.62 -2.71
CA VAL A 113 -18.19 1.79 -3.22
C VAL A 113 -18.70 1.52 -4.63
N LYS A 114 -17.86 0.97 -5.52
CA LYS A 114 -18.26 0.56 -6.88
C LYS A 114 -19.42 -0.45 -6.85
N ARG A 115 -19.38 -1.44 -5.96
CA ARG A 115 -20.47 -2.41 -5.76
C ARG A 115 -21.77 -1.76 -5.29
N ARG A 116 -21.69 -0.81 -4.34
CA ARG A 116 -22.87 -0.13 -3.77
C ARG A 116 -23.58 0.76 -4.77
N HIS A 117 -22.83 1.39 -5.68
CA HIS A 117 -23.40 2.28 -6.68
C HIS A 117 -23.90 1.58 -7.96
N GLY A 118 -23.79 0.25 -8.06
CA GLY A 118 -24.31 -0.51 -9.21
C GLY A 118 -23.64 -0.21 -10.55
N CYS A 119 -22.71 0.75 -10.61
CA CYS A 119 -21.82 1.02 -11.73
C CYS A 119 -20.77 -0.09 -11.80
N LYS A 120 -21.18 -1.23 -12.34
CA LYS A 120 -20.26 -2.19 -12.92
C LYS A 120 -19.98 -1.70 -14.34
N ASP A 121 -18.88 -0.97 -14.52
CA ASP A 121 -18.13 -1.08 -15.77
C ASP A 121 -17.22 -2.31 -15.68
#